data_AF-A0A1T4PAL5-F1
#
_entry.id   AF-A0A1T4PAL5-F1
#
_cell.length_a   1.000
_cell.length_b   1.000
_cell.length_c   1.000
_cell.angle_alpha   90.00
_cell.angle_beta   90.00
_cell.angle_gamma   90.00
#
_symmetry.space_group_name_H-M   'P 1'
#
loop_
_entity.id
_entity.type
_entity.pdbx_description
1 polymer ?
#
loop_
_entity_poly.entity_id
_entity_poly.type
_entity_poly.pdbx_seq_one_letter_code
_entity_poly.pdbx_strand_id
1 'polypeptide(L)'
;MYWEFDNDVEVINTMLRYISEISEMIERFKGDMKFYESDYAFRYALDIPLFQIQELTQSKLSDDFKSRFSDEVNFNSIRLNKNDLAHAYGVIDYEEKLWQNNSHSMSVYD
;
A
#
# COMPACT_ATOMS: atom_id res chain seq x y z
N MET A 1 -18.00 -9.65 -15.33
CA MET A 1 -17.48 -8.90 -16.49
C MET A 1 -17.66 -7.39 -16.37
N TYR A 2 -18.83 -6.75 -16.59
CA TYR A 2 -18.92 -5.27 -16.40
C TYR A 2 -18.61 -4.81 -14.96
N TRP A 3 -19.09 -5.54 -13.95
CA TRP A 3 -18.83 -5.22 -12.54
C TRP A 3 -17.35 -5.36 -12.13
N GLU A 4 -16.59 -6.22 -12.79
CA GLU A 4 -15.16 -6.44 -12.48
C GLU A 4 -14.33 -5.31 -13.05
N PHE A 5 -14.68 -4.84 -14.26
CA PHE A 5 -14.03 -3.72 -14.90
C PHE A 5 -14.24 -2.41 -14.12
N ASP A 6 -15.47 -2.14 -13.66
CA ASP A 6 -15.74 -0.97 -12.82
C ASP A 6 -14.96 -1.03 -11.49
N ASN A 7 -14.85 -2.22 -10.89
CA ASN A 7 -14.04 -2.44 -9.69
C ASN A 7 -12.52 -2.24 -9.96
N ASP A 8 -11.99 -2.74 -11.07
CA ASP A 8 -10.57 -2.55 -11.42
C ASP A 8 -10.25 -1.07 -11.64
N VAL A 9 -11.16 -0.30 -12.25
CA VAL A 9 -11.03 1.15 -12.42
C VAL A 9 -10.99 1.86 -11.06
N GLU A 10 -11.87 1.49 -10.12
CA GLU A 10 -11.85 2.05 -8.75
C GLU A 10 -10.55 1.71 -8.01
N VAL A 11 -10.06 0.49 -8.16
CA VAL A 11 -8.77 0.04 -7.59
C VAL A 11 -7.62 0.87 -8.15
N ILE A 12 -7.56 1.07 -9.47
CA ILE A 12 -6.52 1.88 -10.13
C ILE A 12 -6.59 3.34 -9.69
N ASN A 13 -7.78 3.93 -9.64
CA ASN A 13 -7.96 5.30 -9.15
C ASN A 13 -7.46 5.45 -7.70
N THR A 14 -7.69 4.43 -6.87
CA THR A 14 -7.18 4.39 -5.50
C THR A 14 -5.65 4.31 -5.47
N MET A 15 -5.03 3.48 -6.30
CA MET A 15 -3.57 3.42 -6.44
C MET A 15 -2.97 4.76 -6.89
N LEU A 16 -3.58 5.42 -7.88
CA LEU A 16 -3.15 6.73 -8.38
C LEU A 16 -3.21 7.79 -7.29
N ARG A 17 -4.24 7.75 -6.42
CA ARG A 17 -4.31 8.63 -5.25
C ARG A 17 -3.13 8.38 -4.30
N TYR A 18 -2.80 7.13 -3.98
CA TYR A 18 -1.64 6.82 -3.13
C TYR A 18 -0.32 7.29 -3.73
N ILE A 19 -0.14 7.17 -5.06
CA ILE A 19 1.05 7.71 -5.75
C ILE A 19 1.13 9.23 -5.62
N SER A 20 -0.01 9.93 -5.73
CA SER A 20 -0.10 11.37 -5.52
C SER A 20 0.25 11.76 -4.08
N GLU A 21 -0.26 11.02 -3.10
CA GLU A 21 0.03 11.25 -1.68
C GLU A 21 1.53 11.08 -1.37
N ILE A 22 2.17 10.03 -1.90
CA ILE A 22 3.64 9.83 -1.79
C ILE A 22 4.40 11.04 -2.35
N SER A 23 4.00 11.50 -3.53
CA SER A 23 4.64 12.64 -4.21
C SER A 23 4.50 13.93 -3.38
N GLU A 24 3.31 14.18 -2.84
CA GLU A 24 3.05 15.32 -1.95
C GLU A 24 3.89 15.23 -0.67
N MET A 25 4.03 14.05 -0.08
CA MET A 25 4.86 13.88 1.12
C MET A 25 6.34 14.16 0.84
N ILE A 26 6.88 13.66 -0.27
CA ILE A 26 8.27 13.96 -0.67
C ILE A 26 8.48 15.48 -0.81
N GLU A 27 7.56 16.18 -1.48
CA GLU A 27 7.64 17.63 -1.66
C GLU A 27 7.49 18.38 -0.33
N ARG A 28 6.48 18.04 0.46
CA ARG A 28 6.15 18.71 1.73
C ARG A 28 7.28 18.62 2.74
N PHE A 29 7.90 17.44 2.87
CA PHE A 29 9.03 17.23 3.78
C PHE A 29 10.36 17.69 3.18
N LYS A 30 10.40 18.05 1.88
CA LYS A 30 11.63 18.25 1.10
C LYS A 30 12.59 17.07 1.27
N GLY A 31 12.01 15.88 1.30
CA GLY A 31 12.68 14.67 1.74
C GLY A 31 13.64 14.15 0.69
N ASP A 32 14.80 13.70 1.15
CA ASP A 32 15.73 12.89 0.39
C ASP A 32 15.94 11.54 1.10
N MET A 33 16.82 10.70 0.56
CA MET A 33 17.10 9.39 1.15
C MET A 33 17.66 9.49 2.58
N LYS A 34 18.46 10.53 2.88
CA LYS A 34 19.00 10.73 4.24
C LYS A 34 17.87 11.06 5.22
N PHE A 35 16.94 11.91 4.78
CA PHE A 35 15.79 12.27 5.60
C PHE A 35 14.89 11.05 5.85
N TYR A 36 14.64 10.23 4.82
CA TYR A 36 13.94 8.94 4.93
C TYR A 36 14.57 7.98 5.96
N GLU A 37 15.90 7.88 6.00
CA GLU A 37 16.59 7.03 6.98
C GLU A 37 16.45 7.59 8.41
N SER A 38 16.54 8.91 8.57
CA SER A 38 16.61 9.58 9.87
C SER A 38 15.25 9.92 10.51
N ASP A 39 14.18 10.06 9.72
CA ASP A 39 12.87 10.50 10.20
C ASP A 39 11.83 9.39 10.02
N TYR A 40 11.35 8.85 11.15
CA TYR A 40 10.37 7.78 11.11
C TYR A 40 9.03 8.26 10.54
N ALA A 41 8.57 9.48 10.86
CA ALA A 41 7.27 9.96 10.40
C ALA A 41 7.25 10.10 8.87
N PHE A 42 8.33 10.61 8.29
CA PHE A 42 8.49 10.69 6.83
C PHE A 42 8.54 9.31 6.18
N ARG A 43 9.33 8.37 6.74
CA ARG A 43 9.36 6.99 6.26
C ARG A 43 7.98 6.34 6.27
N TYR A 44 7.25 6.44 7.38
CA TYR A 44 5.87 5.94 7.49
C TYR A 44 4.93 6.58 6.47
N ALA A 45 5.07 7.88 6.23
CA ALA A 45 4.24 8.60 5.27
C ALA A 45 4.44 8.12 3.81
N LEU A 46 5.62 7.58 3.47
CA LEU A 46 5.89 6.99 2.15
C LEU A 46 5.49 5.52 2.08
N ASP A 47 5.86 4.75 3.10
CA ASP A 47 5.76 3.30 3.08
C ASP A 47 4.32 2.79 3.23
N ILE A 48 3.45 3.48 3.99
CA ILE A 48 2.05 3.06 4.16
C ILE A 48 1.29 3.10 2.83
N PRO A 49 1.29 4.21 2.05
CA PRO A 49 0.67 4.21 0.73
C PRO A 49 1.30 3.19 -0.23
N LEU A 50 2.63 3.01 -0.18
CA LEU A 50 3.34 2.01 -1.00
C LEU A 50 2.86 0.58 -0.69
N PHE A 51 2.66 0.26 0.58
CA PHE A 51 2.10 -1.02 1.01
C PHE A 51 0.66 -1.20 0.53
N GLN A 52 -0.17 -0.17 0.58
CA GLN A 52 -1.55 -0.23 0.08
C GLN A 52 -1.59 -0.48 -1.44
N ILE A 53 -0.70 0.14 -2.22
CA ILE A 53 -0.59 -0.11 -3.66
C ILE A 53 -0.27 -1.59 -3.93
N GLN A 54 0.66 -2.17 -3.16
CA GLN A 54 0.96 -3.60 -3.25
C GLN A 54 -0.28 -4.45 -2.92
N GLU A 55 -0.96 -4.20 -1.80
CA GLU A 55 -2.16 -4.97 -1.40
C GLU A 55 -3.26 -4.89 -2.46
N LEU A 56 -3.51 -3.69 -3.00
CA LEU A 56 -4.46 -3.49 -4.08
C LEU A 56 -4.04 -4.28 -5.34
N THR A 57 -2.74 -4.31 -5.66
CA THR A 57 -2.21 -5.02 -6.82
C THR A 57 -2.37 -6.54 -6.69
N GLN A 58 -2.04 -7.09 -5.52
CA GLN A 58 -2.05 -8.54 -5.32
C GLN A 58 -3.46 -9.08 -5.06
N SER A 59 -4.28 -8.33 -4.31
CA SER A 59 -5.50 -8.84 -3.70
C SER A 59 -6.80 -8.24 -4.27
N LYS A 60 -6.74 -7.12 -5.01
CA LYS A 60 -7.94 -6.39 -5.47
C LYS A 60 -8.06 -6.22 -6.97
N LEU A 61 -6.95 -6.10 -7.70
CA LEU A 61 -6.97 -6.19 -9.16
C LEU A 61 -7.36 -7.59 -9.61
N SER A 62 -8.31 -7.65 -10.53
CA SER A 62 -8.80 -8.91 -11.10
C SER A 62 -7.68 -9.66 -11.85
N ASP A 63 -7.78 -10.98 -11.87
CA ASP A 63 -6.84 -11.81 -12.64
C ASP A 63 -6.98 -11.59 -14.15
N ASP A 64 -8.18 -11.26 -14.63
CA ASP A 64 -8.41 -10.87 -16.04
C ASP A 64 -7.60 -9.60 -16.38
N PHE A 65 -7.69 -8.57 -15.55
CA PHE A 65 -6.92 -7.33 -15.74
C PHE A 65 -5.42 -7.61 -15.75
N LYS A 66 -4.92 -8.32 -14.73
CA LYS A 66 -3.48 -8.64 -14.62
C LYS A 66 -2.99 -9.46 -15.81
N SER A 67 -3.80 -10.42 -16.28
CA SER A 67 -3.49 -11.22 -17.47
C SER A 67 -3.40 -10.37 -18.72
N ARG A 68 -4.39 -9.49 -18.95
CA ARG A 68 -4.48 -8.61 -20.13
C ARG A 68 -3.30 -7.66 -20.28
N PHE A 69 -2.71 -7.23 -19.17
CA PHE A 69 -1.57 -6.29 -19.17
C PHE A 69 -0.25 -6.94 -18.75
N SER A 70 -0.18 -8.27 -18.71
CA SER A 70 1.01 -9.00 -18.23
C SER A 70 2.27 -8.81 -19.10
N ASP A 71 2.10 -8.46 -20.38
CA ASP A 71 3.20 -8.13 -21.30
C ASP A 71 3.81 -6.73 -21.03
N GLU A 72 3.05 -5.85 -20.37
CA GLU A 72 3.46 -4.47 -20.10
C GLU A 72 3.88 -4.27 -18.64
N VAL A 73 3.23 -4.98 -17.72
CA VAL A 73 3.38 -4.80 -16.27
C VAL A 73 3.69 -6.13 -15.58
N ASN A 74 4.86 -6.19 -14.94
CA ASN A 74 5.17 -7.31 -14.05
C ASN A 74 4.54 -7.09 -12.66
N PHE A 75 3.26 -7.44 -12.52
CA PHE A 75 2.52 -7.30 -11.26
C PHE A 75 3.15 -8.04 -10.07
N ASN A 76 3.92 -9.11 -10.31
CA ASN A 76 4.64 -9.84 -9.25
C ASN A 76 5.84 -9.08 -8.71
N SER A 77 6.43 -8.16 -9.49
CA SER A 77 7.50 -7.27 -9.02
C SER A 77 7.00 -6.15 -8.12
N ILE A 78 5.69 -5.86 -8.15
CA ILE A 78 5.01 -4.93 -7.26
C ILE A 78 4.70 -5.68 -5.95
N ARG A 79 5.75 -6.20 -5.33
CA ARG A 79 5.71 -6.89 -4.05
C ARG A 79 6.82 -6.34 -3.19
N LEU A 80 6.47 -5.48 -2.24
CA LEU A 80 7.38 -5.13 -1.16
C LEU A 80 7.47 -6.34 -0.24
N ASN A 81 8.69 -6.67 0.15
CA ASN A 81 8.89 -7.71 1.13
C ASN A 81 8.42 -7.17 2.48
N LYS A 82 7.29 -7.69 2.97
CA LYS A 82 6.72 -7.31 4.27
C LYS A 82 7.73 -7.50 5.41
N ASN A 83 8.66 -8.46 5.27
CA ASN A 83 9.74 -8.65 6.23
C ASN A 83 10.78 -7.54 6.14
N ASP A 84 11.11 -7.04 4.95
CA ASP A 84 12.08 -5.94 4.79
C ASP A 84 11.49 -4.63 5.33
N LEU A 85 10.18 -4.40 5.14
CA LEU A 85 9.47 -3.30 5.79
C LEU A 85 9.49 -3.49 7.32
N ALA A 86 9.01 -4.63 7.85
CA ALA A 86 8.99 -4.88 9.30
C ALA A 86 10.39 -4.82 9.96
N HIS A 87 11.44 -5.26 9.26
CA HIS A 87 12.83 -5.15 9.72
C HIS A 87 13.36 -3.71 9.62
N ALA A 88 13.04 -2.95 8.57
CA ALA A 88 13.32 -1.52 8.49
C ALA A 88 12.56 -0.72 9.56
N TYR A 89 11.43 -1.25 10.03
CA TYR A 89 10.61 -0.71 11.11
C TYR A 89 10.93 -1.26 12.50
N GLY A 90 12.02 -2.02 12.70
CA GLY A 90 12.39 -2.89 13.85
C GLY A 90 12.24 -2.41 15.31
N VAL A 91 11.19 -1.68 15.61
CA VAL A 91 10.73 -1.09 16.87
C VAL A 91 9.19 -1.04 16.91
N ILE A 92 8.45 -1.17 15.80
CA ILE A 92 7.00 -0.93 15.80
C ILE A 92 6.19 -2.20 15.45
N ASP A 93 5.86 -2.91 16.52
CA ASP A 93 4.70 -3.80 16.67
C ASP A 93 3.37 -3.00 16.54
N TYR A 94 3.11 -2.42 15.35
CA TYR A 94 1.84 -1.73 15.05
C TYR A 94 0.90 -2.54 14.16
N GLU A 95 1.43 -3.26 13.17
CA GLU A 95 0.57 -3.98 12.21
C GLU A 95 -0.19 -5.14 12.88
N GLU A 96 0.44 -5.89 13.78
CA GLU A 96 -0.23 -6.98 14.51
C GLU A 96 -1.37 -6.43 15.40
N LYS A 97 -1.16 -5.27 16.04
CA LYS A 97 -2.16 -4.62 16.90
C LYS A 97 -3.31 -3.96 16.14
N LEU A 98 -3.05 -3.33 14.98
CA LEU A 98 -4.12 -2.75 14.15
C LEU A 98 -5.03 -3.82 13.56
N TRP A 99 -4.47 -4.99 13.21
CA TRP A 99 -5.25 -6.10 12.69
C TRP A 99 -6.11 -6.77 13.77
N GLN A 100 -5.59 -6.93 15.00
CA GLN A 100 -6.35 -7.44 16.15
C GLN A 100 -7.43 -6.47 16.66
N ASN A 101 -7.16 -5.17 16.67
CA ASN A 101 -8.12 -4.17 17.16
C ASN A 101 -9.30 -3.95 16.20
N ASN A 102 -9.09 -4.05 14.88
CA ASN A 102 -10.18 -3.96 13.91
C ASN A 102 -11.01 -5.26 13.79
N SER A 103 -10.49 -6.39 14.26
CA SER A 103 -11.26 -7.64 14.38
C SER A 103 -12.02 -7.76 15.71
N HIS A 104 -11.65 -6.98 16.74
CA HIS A 104 -12.38 -6.91 18.02
C HIS A 104 -13.40 -5.76 18.13
N SER A 105 -13.31 -4.72 17.28
CA SER A 105 -14.22 -3.58 17.34
C SER A 105 -15.57 -3.78 16.63
N MET A 106 -15.77 -4.89 15.92
CA MET A 106 -17.06 -5.25 15.29
C MET A 106 -17.94 -6.21 16.12
N SER A 107 -17.55 -6.62 17.33
CA SER A 107 -18.40 -7.48 18.19
C SER A 107 -19.03 -6.77 19.38
N VAL A 108 -19.05 -5.43 19.40
CA VAL A 108 -19.62 -4.63 20.52
C VAL A 108 -20.81 -3.77 20.07
N TYR A 109 -21.39 -4.08 18.90
CA TYR A 109 -22.69 -3.57 18.49
C TYR A 109 -23.59 -4.74 18.07
N ASP A 110 -23.96 -5.57 19.06
CA ASP A 110 -25.18 -6.39 19.05
C ASP A 110 -26.06 -5.94 20.23
#